data_AF-A0A3P9MI57-F1
#
_entry.id   AF-A0A3P9MI57-F1
#
_cell.length_a   1.000
_cell.length_b   1.000
_cell.length_c   1.000
_cell.angle_alpha   90.00
_cell.angle_beta   90.00
_cell.angle_gamma   90.00
#
_symmetry.space_group_name_H-M   'P 1'
#
loop_
_entity.id
_entity.type
_entity.pdbx_description
1 polymer ?
#
loop_
_entity_poly.entity_id
_entity_poly.type
_entity_poly.pdbx_seq_one_letter_code
_entity_poly.pdbx_strand_id
1 'polypeptide(L)'
;MLRVGPLFPALLFVLLPARGRGYFPEERWSPESPLLAPRVVVALICRNAEHCLPLVLGTIERLNYPKDRVALWVATDHNSDNTTAVLRDWLIHVQKYYHYVEWRPQEEPRCCI
;
A
#
# COMPACT_ATOMS: atom_id res chain seq x y z
N MET A 1 -7.99 80.64 5.46
CA MET A 1 -8.45 79.57 4.54
C MET A 1 -7.29 78.63 4.26
N LEU A 2 -7.14 77.54 5.04
CA LEU A 2 -6.17 76.48 4.74
C LEU A 2 -6.95 75.27 4.21
N ARG A 3 -6.73 74.94 2.94
CA ARG A 3 -7.39 73.86 2.21
C ARG A 3 -6.72 72.54 2.64
N VAL A 4 -7.31 71.83 3.60
CA VAL A 4 -6.88 70.49 3.99
C VAL A 4 -7.19 69.56 2.82
N GLY A 5 -6.16 69.19 2.06
CA GLY A 5 -6.26 68.29 0.90
C GLY A 5 -6.62 66.85 1.29
N PRO A 6 -6.90 65.98 0.30
CA PRO A 6 -7.46 64.63 0.48
C PRO A 6 -6.42 63.60 0.98
N LEU A 7 -5.45 64.02 1.79
CA LEU A 7 -4.36 63.18 2.29
C LEU A 7 -4.81 62.27 3.45
N PHE A 8 -5.85 62.65 4.18
CA PHE A 8 -6.39 61.88 5.30
C PHE A 8 -7.01 60.52 4.92
N PRO A 9 -7.88 60.40 3.88
CA PRO A 9 -8.41 59.09 3.49
C PRO A 9 -7.35 58.17 2.90
N ALA A 10 -6.29 58.74 2.29
CA ALA A 10 -5.16 57.96 1.78
C ALA A 10 -4.33 57.35 2.92
N LEU A 11 -4.14 58.08 4.03
CA LEU A 11 -3.44 57.57 5.22
C LEU A 11 -4.22 56.44 5.90
N LEU A 12 -5.56 56.51 5.90
CA LEU A 12 -6.41 55.48 6.51
C LEU A 12 -6.39 54.16 5.73
N PHE A 13 -6.22 54.21 4.41
CA PHE A 13 -6.09 53.01 3.56
C PHE A 13 -4.78 52.25 3.77
N VAL A 14 -3.71 52.96 4.18
CA VAL A 14 -2.41 52.36 4.54
C VAL A 14 -2.44 51.71 5.93
N LEU A 15 -3.29 52.21 6.82
CA LEU A 15 -3.40 51.74 8.20
C LEU A 15 -4.44 50.62 8.41
N LEU A 16 -5.28 50.31 7.42
CA LEU A 16 -6.02 49.05 7.47
C LEU A 16 -4.98 47.94 7.36
N PRO A 17 -4.84 47.06 8.37
CA PRO A 17 -4.01 45.89 8.20
C PRO A 17 -4.61 45.15 7.02
N ALA A 18 -3.85 45.11 5.91
CA ALA A 18 -4.13 44.17 4.84
C ALA A 18 -4.37 42.86 5.58
N ARG A 19 -5.60 42.33 5.54
CA ARG A 19 -5.92 41.03 6.11
C ARG A 19 -5.01 40.08 5.38
N GLY A 20 -3.83 39.86 5.94
CA GLY A 20 -2.90 38.85 5.51
C GLY A 20 -3.71 37.59 5.67
N ARG A 21 -4.27 37.10 4.56
CA ARG A 21 -4.52 35.69 4.37
C ARG A 21 -3.14 35.04 4.34
N GLY A 22 -2.45 35.06 5.48
CA GLY A 22 -1.35 34.17 5.74
C GLY A 22 -1.94 32.78 5.57
N TYR A 23 -1.34 32.00 4.70
CA TYR A 23 -1.63 30.59 4.61
C TYR A 23 -1.02 29.97 5.88
N PHE A 24 -1.83 29.85 6.93
CA PHE A 24 -1.47 29.17 8.17
C PHE A 24 -1.91 27.70 8.05
N PRO A 25 -1.00 26.77 7.75
CA PRO A 25 -1.35 25.35 7.63
C PRO A 25 -1.93 24.77 8.92
N GLU A 26 -1.63 25.35 10.09
CA GLU A 26 -2.09 24.92 11.40
C GLU A 26 -3.59 25.11 11.64
N GLU A 27 -4.27 26.01 10.90
CA GLU A 27 -5.73 26.20 11.00
C GLU A 27 -6.55 25.13 10.27
N ARG A 28 -5.91 24.33 9.39
CA ARG A 28 -6.54 23.15 8.80
C ARG A 28 -6.33 21.97 9.74
N TRP A 29 -7.29 21.76 10.63
CA TRP A 29 -7.48 20.44 11.23
C TRP A 29 -7.82 19.44 10.11
N SER A 30 -6.81 18.75 9.60
CA SER A 30 -7.00 17.55 8.79
C SER A 30 -7.19 16.40 9.77
N PRO A 31 -8.39 15.79 9.84
CA PRO A 31 -8.54 14.57 10.63
C PRO A 31 -7.53 13.55 10.11
N GLU A 32 -6.83 12.88 11.03
CA GLU A 32 -5.95 11.77 10.67
C GLU A 32 -6.76 10.75 9.86
N SER A 33 -6.14 10.18 8.83
CA SER A 33 -6.78 9.14 8.03
C SER A 33 -7.26 8.01 8.95
N PRO A 34 -8.43 7.41 8.68
CA PRO A 34 -8.92 6.29 9.48
C PRO A 34 -7.85 5.20 9.59
N LEU A 35 -7.74 4.60 10.77
CA LEU A 35 -6.78 3.53 11.04
C LEU A 35 -7.06 2.35 10.11
N LEU A 36 -6.28 2.32 9.04
CA LEU A 36 -6.37 1.38 7.96
C LEU A 36 -5.33 0.29 8.19
N ALA A 37 -5.74 -0.97 8.10
CA ALA A 37 -4.80 -2.07 8.22
C ALA A 37 -3.71 -1.93 7.15
N PRO A 38 -2.41 -2.05 7.50
CA PRO A 38 -1.32 -1.88 6.56
C PRO A 38 -1.37 -2.91 5.43
N ARG A 39 -0.74 -2.60 4.30
CA ARG A 39 -0.57 -3.60 3.24
C ARG A 39 0.57 -4.53 3.62
N VAL A 40 0.32 -5.83 3.58
CA VAL A 40 1.28 -6.84 4.00
C VAL A 40 1.59 -7.76 2.84
N VAL A 41 2.84 -8.25 2.77
CA VAL A 41 3.26 -9.26 1.80
C VAL A 41 3.56 -10.54 2.57
N VAL A 42 2.95 -11.64 2.15
CA VAL A 42 3.23 -12.99 2.65
C VAL A 42 4.09 -13.69 1.61
N ALA A 43 5.36 -13.90 1.95
CA ALA A 43 6.31 -14.63 1.11
C ALA A 43 6.31 -16.11 1.48
N LEU A 44 6.08 -16.97 0.48
CA LEU A 44 6.09 -18.43 0.58
C LEU A 44 7.23 -18.97 -0.28
N ILE A 45 8.19 -19.63 0.35
CA ILE A 45 9.27 -20.34 -0.33
C ILE A 45 9.09 -21.82 -0.04
N CYS A 46 8.87 -22.60 -1.08
CA CYS A 46 8.51 -24.01 -0.92
C CYS A 46 9.50 -24.92 -1.64
N ARG A 47 10.07 -25.86 -0.87
CA ARG A 47 10.91 -26.96 -1.35
C ARG A 47 10.45 -28.29 -0.76
N ASN A 48 10.06 -29.26 -1.59
CA ASN A 48 9.61 -30.60 -1.18
C ASN A 48 8.58 -30.63 -0.01
N ALA A 49 7.65 -29.68 -0.05
CA ALA A 49 6.70 -29.36 1.02
C ALA A 49 5.25 -29.84 0.72
N GLU A 50 5.05 -30.77 -0.20
CA GLU A 50 3.70 -31.18 -0.65
C GLU A 50 2.79 -31.58 0.51
N HIS A 51 3.34 -32.35 1.45
CA HIS A 51 2.61 -32.89 2.60
C HIS A 51 2.15 -31.83 3.61
N CYS A 52 2.85 -30.71 3.73
CA CYS A 52 2.50 -29.64 4.68
C CYS A 52 1.77 -28.46 4.03
N LEU A 53 1.80 -28.35 2.69
CA LEU A 53 1.14 -27.27 1.95
C LEU A 53 -0.35 -27.14 2.28
N PRO A 54 -1.19 -28.20 2.29
CA PRO A 54 -2.61 -28.06 2.58
C PRO A 54 -2.89 -27.41 3.95
N LEU A 55 -2.06 -27.72 4.95
CA LEU A 55 -2.17 -27.14 6.28
C LEU A 55 -1.83 -25.64 6.24
N VAL A 56 -0.68 -25.27 5.66
CA VAL A 56 -0.22 -23.88 5.58
C VAL A 56 -1.20 -23.02 4.77
N LEU A 57 -1.61 -23.48 3.59
CA LEU A 57 -2.53 -22.75 2.72
C LEU A 57 -3.88 -22.54 3.42
N GLY A 58 -4.39 -23.54 4.12
CA GLY A 58 -5.59 -23.42 4.94
C GLY A 58 -5.47 -22.39 6.07
N THR A 59 -4.28 -22.24 6.69
CA THR A 59 -4.06 -21.19 7.70
C THR A 59 -4.09 -19.78 7.10
N ILE A 60 -3.52 -19.60 5.90
CA ILE A 60 -3.50 -18.32 5.20
C ILE A 60 -4.92 -17.93 4.77
N GLU A 61 -5.73 -18.89 4.32
CA GLU A 61 -7.12 -18.67 3.99
C GLU A 61 -7.96 -18.23 5.19
N ARG A 62 -7.71 -18.81 6.36
CA ARG A 62 -8.41 -18.50 7.62
C ARG A 62 -7.90 -17.24 8.32
N LEU A 63 -6.85 -16.60 7.82
CA LEU A 63 -6.30 -15.38 8.41
C LEU A 63 -7.39 -14.30 8.46
N ASN A 64 -7.70 -13.81 9.67
CA ASN A 64 -8.64 -12.71 9.89
C ASN A 64 -7.97 -11.37 9.57
N TYR A 65 -7.68 -11.15 8.28
CA TYR A 65 -7.08 -9.94 7.75
C TYR A 65 -7.75 -9.58 6.41
N PRO A 66 -7.94 -8.29 6.09
CA PRO A 66 -8.48 -7.87 4.80
C PRO A 66 -7.64 -8.40 3.64
N LYS A 67 -8.18 -9.36 2.87
CA LYS A 67 -7.45 -10.04 1.77
C LYS A 67 -7.10 -9.08 0.62
N ASP A 68 -7.90 -8.03 0.43
CA ASP A 68 -7.66 -6.91 -0.49
C ASP A 68 -6.39 -6.11 -0.16
N ARG A 69 -5.75 -6.36 1.00
CA ARG A 69 -4.52 -5.72 1.46
C ARG A 69 -3.35 -6.67 1.65
N VAL A 70 -3.55 -7.95 1.37
CA VAL A 70 -2.51 -8.97 1.42
C VAL A 70 -2.01 -9.23 0.01
N ALA A 71 -0.70 -9.13 -0.18
CA ALA A 71 -0.02 -9.61 -1.37
C ALA A 71 0.61 -10.97 -1.06
N LEU A 72 0.51 -11.91 -2.00
CA LEU A 72 1.18 -13.20 -1.95
C LEU A 72 2.37 -13.20 -2.88
N TRP A 73 3.52 -13.61 -2.38
CA TRP A 73 4.72 -13.84 -3.18
C TRP A 73 5.14 -15.29 -3.00
N VAL A 74 5.09 -16.08 -4.06
CA VAL A 74 5.32 -17.52 -3.96
C VAL A 74 6.44 -17.94 -4.90
N ALA A 75 7.46 -18.56 -4.33
CA ALA A 75 8.62 -19.10 -5.03
C ALA A 75 8.82 -20.59 -4.73
N THR A 76 9.26 -21.32 -5.75
CA THR A 76 9.57 -22.76 -5.65
C THR A 76 11.00 -23.03 -6.09
N ASP A 77 11.67 -23.95 -5.40
CA ASP A 77 13.07 -24.30 -5.68
C ASP A 77 13.31 -25.81 -5.59
N HIS A 78 13.88 -26.40 -6.64
CA HIS A 78 14.34 -27.79 -6.72
C HIS A 78 13.39 -28.81 -6.06
N ASN A 79 12.15 -28.83 -6.56
CA ASN A 79 11.12 -29.76 -6.11
C ASN A 79 11.20 -31.08 -6.88
N SER A 80 11.23 -32.18 -6.15
CA SER A 80 11.07 -33.54 -6.69
C SER A 80 9.66 -34.10 -6.47
N ASP A 81 8.83 -33.38 -5.70
CA ASP A 81 7.45 -33.74 -5.36
C ASP A 81 6.42 -32.87 -6.11
N ASN A 82 5.13 -33.06 -5.82
CA ASN A 82 4.03 -32.37 -6.50
C ASN A 82 3.72 -30.97 -5.93
N THR A 83 4.61 -30.40 -5.11
CA THR A 83 4.50 -29.04 -4.54
C THR A 83 4.10 -27.98 -5.55
N THR A 84 4.77 -27.96 -6.71
CA THR A 84 4.57 -26.96 -7.74
C THR A 84 3.15 -27.02 -8.32
N ALA A 85 2.60 -28.22 -8.48
CA ALA A 85 1.23 -28.41 -8.99
C ALA A 85 0.21 -27.92 -7.95
N VAL A 86 0.34 -28.36 -6.70
CA VAL A 86 -0.55 -27.96 -5.59
C VAL A 86 -0.57 -26.44 -5.41
N LEU A 87 0.60 -25.79 -5.46
CA LEU A 87 0.70 -24.33 -5.35
C LEU A 87 0.04 -23.62 -6.53
N ARG A 88 0.29 -24.07 -7.76
CA ARG A 88 -0.33 -23.47 -8.96
C ARG A 88 -1.84 -23.55 -8.91
N ASP A 89 -2.38 -24.73 -8.61
CA ASP A 89 -3.81 -24.94 -8.49
C ASP A 89 -4.40 -24.02 -7.43
N TRP A 90 -3.79 -23.97 -6.25
CA TRP A 90 -4.25 -23.07 -5.20
C TRP A 90 -4.22 -21.59 -5.61
N LEU A 91 -3.11 -21.12 -6.19
CA LEU A 91 -2.95 -19.73 -6.62
C LEU A 91 -4.01 -19.29 -7.64
N ILE A 92 -4.35 -20.15 -8.61
CA ILE A 92 -5.41 -19.88 -9.60
C ILE A 92 -6.76 -19.66 -8.92
N HIS A 93 -7.07 -20.43 -7.88
CA HIS A 93 -8.33 -20.29 -7.15
C HIS A 93 -8.37 -19.03 -6.28
N VAL A 94 -7.24 -18.68 -5.63
CA VAL A 94 -7.23 -17.60 -4.64
C VAL A 94 -6.85 -16.22 -5.19
N GLN A 95 -6.23 -16.12 -6.36
CA GLN A 95 -5.71 -14.87 -6.92
C GLN A 95 -6.73 -13.72 -6.95
N LYS A 96 -8.02 -14.04 -7.11
CA LYS A 96 -9.11 -13.05 -7.19
C LYS A 96 -9.45 -12.39 -5.86
N TYR A 97 -9.04 -12.97 -4.73
CA TYR A 97 -9.33 -12.45 -3.40
C TYR A 97 -8.21 -11.58 -2.85
N TYR A 98 -6.98 -11.81 -3.30
CA TYR A 98 -5.79 -11.14 -2.79
C TYR A 98 -5.48 -9.90 -3.61
N HIS A 99 -4.80 -8.93 -2.98
CA HIS A 99 -4.44 -7.68 -3.65
C HIS A 99 -3.52 -7.90 -4.85
N TYR A 100 -2.53 -8.76 -4.66
CA TYR A 100 -1.48 -9.03 -5.62
C TYR A 100 -0.97 -10.44 -5.38
N VAL A 101 -0.68 -11.16 -6.46
CA VAL A 101 -0.13 -12.51 -6.42
C VAL A 101 1.02 -12.59 -7.41
N GLU A 102 2.21 -12.89 -6.93
CA GLU A 102 3.39 -13.17 -7.74
C GLU A 102 3.75 -14.64 -7.64
N TRP A 103 3.89 -15.29 -8.79
CA TRP A 103 4.30 -16.68 -8.92
C TRP A 103 5.68 -16.77 -9.59
N ARG A 104 6.64 -17.36 -8.89
CA ARG A 104 7.99 -17.64 -9.38
C ARG A 104 8.20 -19.16 -9.43
N PRO A 105 7.92 -19.81 -10.57
CA PRO A 105 8.34 -21.19 -10.76
C PRO A 105 9.87 -21.25 -10.82
N GLN A 106 10.45 -22.40 -10.50
CA GLN A 106 11.88 -22.63 -10.71
C GLN A 106 12.26 -22.27 -12.15
N GLU A 107 13.09 -21.25 -12.30
CA GLU A 107 13.72 -20.92 -13.57
C GLU A 107 14.86 -21.92 -13.79
N GLU A 108 14.96 -22.53 -14.98
CA GLU A 108 16.16 -23.30 -15.34
C GLU A 108 17.39 -22.39 -15.17
N PRO A 109 18.53 -22.92 -14.69
CA PRO A 109 19.74 -22.11 -14.58
C PRO A 109 20.06 -21.57 -15.97
N ARG A 110 19.90 -20.26 -16.15
CA ARG A 110 20.36 -19.58 -17.35
C ARG A 110 21.87 -19.65 -17.30
N CYS A 111 22.44 -20.64 -17.98
CA CYS A 111 23.87 -20.66 -18.24
C CYS A 111 24.22 -19.30 -18.86
N CYS A 112 25.13 -18.57 -18.23
CA CYS A 112 25.73 -17.39 -18.84
C CYS A 112 26.46 -17.88 -20.09
N ILE A 113 25.87 -17.65 -21.26
CA ILE A 113 26.50 -17.89 -22.56
C ILE A 113 27.43 -16.71 -22.87
#